data_AF-A0A142GWT6-F1
#
_entry.id   AF-A0A142GWT6-F1
#
_cell.length_a   1.000
_cell.length_b   1.000
_cell.length_c   1.000
_cell.angle_alpha   90.00
_cell.angle_beta   90.00
_cell.angle_gamma   90.00
#
_symmetry.space_group_name_H-M   'P 1'
#
loop_
_entity.id
_entity.type
_entity.pdbx_description
1 polymer ?
#
loop_
_entity_poly.entity_id
_entity_poly.type
_entity_poly.pdbx_seq_one_letter_code
_entity_poly.pdbx_strand_id
1 'polypeptide(L)'
;MQTTIKGLRFWCCTLAGSATLALLPMTHTVAAEDTRVNGYVENATYGREGVGLSKFRNTLQMEMEKNAGNIGLFNNVRFNAVLRGSYDGVYDLNDDEYGRNAGGPVQLQGLQGYVPHGGGIAPTPFFGFDTTRNPNDGMVVLGEHLHDQDNGVAFGVPVRPCDKDERGCIDGYLDKDSNELRFQEFNDRADFIRELYADFDINFDNGNILSTRLGKQQVIWGRTDLFRVLDVINPVDYSRNNIYDELEDIRIPMWILRTDYRMGPTEVFDGPRFRRPEFPAGVELRQVPAPRHRSVRSAQRHS
;
A
#
# COMPACT_ATOMS: atom_id res chain seq x y z
N MET A 1 14.36 -37.55 -40.79
CA MET A 1 13.34 -38.09 -39.86
C MET A 1 14.06 -38.42 -38.56
N GLN A 2 13.49 -38.02 -37.42
CA GLN A 2 14.00 -38.12 -36.04
C GLN A 2 15.10 -37.13 -35.62
N THR A 3 14.65 -35.98 -35.13
CA THR A 3 15.33 -35.17 -34.12
C THR A 3 14.92 -35.68 -32.74
N THR A 4 15.89 -36.20 -31.97
CA THR A 4 15.71 -36.53 -30.55
C THR A 4 16.64 -35.65 -29.72
N ILE A 5 16.06 -34.68 -29.02
CA ILE A 5 16.73 -33.87 -28.01
C ILE A 5 16.55 -34.60 -26.67
N LYS A 6 17.65 -34.99 -26.03
CA LYS A 6 17.66 -35.42 -24.63
C LYS A 6 18.86 -34.81 -23.91
N GLY A 7 18.55 -34.10 -22.83
CA GLY A 7 19.40 -34.08 -21.64
C GLY A 7 20.08 -32.76 -21.34
N LEU A 8 19.40 -31.89 -20.59
CA LEU A 8 20.08 -31.00 -19.66
C LEU A 8 19.37 -31.07 -18.30
N ARG A 9 19.65 -32.15 -17.57
CA ARG A 9 19.47 -32.22 -16.11
C ARG A 9 20.73 -31.64 -15.52
N PHE A 10 20.66 -30.47 -14.90
CA PHE A 10 21.43 -30.05 -13.73
C PHE A 10 21.09 -28.57 -13.54
N TRP A 11 20.48 -28.24 -12.40
CA TRP A 11 20.77 -27.07 -11.55
C TRP A 11 19.68 -27.00 -10.48
N CYS A 12 19.87 -27.79 -9.44
CA CYS A 12 19.25 -27.59 -8.14
C CYS A 12 20.32 -26.91 -7.29
N CYS A 13 20.18 -25.62 -7.02
CA CYS A 13 20.86 -24.92 -5.92
C CYS A 13 20.14 -23.59 -5.63
N THR A 14 19.46 -23.57 -4.48
CA THR A 14 19.31 -22.40 -3.59
C THR A 14 18.73 -21.11 -4.17
N LEU A 15 17.40 -20.98 -4.16
CA LEU A 15 16.72 -19.69 -4.10
C LEU A 15 16.31 -19.43 -2.64
N ALA A 16 17.25 -18.93 -1.84
CA ALA A 16 16.89 -18.10 -0.70
C ALA A 16 16.44 -16.75 -1.27
N GLY A 17 15.27 -16.28 -0.85
CA GLY A 17 14.60 -15.09 -1.39
C GLY A 17 15.53 -13.90 -1.61
N SER A 18 15.76 -13.56 -2.87
CA SER A 18 16.37 -12.30 -3.26
C SER A 18 15.24 -11.32 -3.61
N ALA A 19 14.87 -10.48 -2.64
CA ALA A 19 14.19 -9.23 -2.95
C ALA A 19 15.24 -8.29 -3.58
N THR A 20 15.43 -8.38 -4.90
CA THR A 20 16.21 -7.39 -5.65
C THR A 20 15.33 -6.16 -5.85
N LEU A 21 15.38 -5.24 -4.88
CA LEU A 21 14.79 -3.92 -4.98
C LEU A 21 15.72 -3.04 -5.84
N ALA A 22 15.44 -2.93 -7.14
CA ALA A 22 16.15 -1.99 -8.02
C ALA A 22 15.45 -0.62 -7.92
N LEU A 23 15.72 0.13 -6.85
CA LEU A 23 15.36 1.55 -6.77
C LEU A 23 16.29 2.34 -7.70
N LEU A 24 15.79 2.71 -8.88
CA LEU A 24 16.44 3.69 -9.74
C LEU A 24 15.76 5.04 -9.51
N PRO A 25 16.31 5.94 -8.67
CA PRO A 25 15.79 7.29 -8.56
C PRO A 25 16.09 8.03 -9.87
N MET A 26 15.08 8.20 -10.72
CA MET A 26 15.15 9.15 -11.84
C MET A 26 14.82 10.55 -11.33
N THR A 27 15.80 11.22 -10.73
CA THR A 27 15.67 12.62 -10.30
C THR A 27 15.89 13.56 -11.50
N HIS A 28 14.82 13.86 -12.24
CA HIS A 28 14.81 15.00 -13.16
C HIS A 28 14.20 16.21 -12.44
N THR A 29 15.01 16.92 -11.66
CA THR A 29 14.60 18.20 -11.09
C THR A 29 14.59 19.27 -12.19
N VAL A 30 13.43 19.51 -12.82
CA VAL A 30 13.19 20.76 -13.56
C VAL A 30 12.88 21.83 -12.52
N ALA A 31 13.92 22.39 -11.91
CA ALA A 31 13.78 23.44 -10.92
C ALA A 31 13.57 24.79 -11.61
N ALA A 32 12.30 25.14 -11.84
CA ALA A 32 11.92 26.54 -11.72
C ALA A 32 11.84 26.85 -10.21
N GLU A 33 12.29 28.03 -9.77
CA GLU A 33 12.45 28.37 -8.33
C GLU A 33 11.18 28.08 -7.49
N ASP A 34 10.01 28.18 -8.10
CA ASP A 34 8.70 27.98 -7.48
C ASP A 34 8.04 26.62 -7.77
N THR A 35 8.63 25.76 -8.59
CA THR A 35 8.05 24.46 -8.95
C THR A 35 9.02 23.32 -8.65
N ARG A 36 8.59 22.37 -7.83
CA ARG A 36 9.34 21.18 -7.47
C ARG A 36 8.64 19.96 -8.04
N VAL A 37 9.41 19.10 -8.70
CA VAL A 37 8.93 17.83 -9.22
C VAL A 37 9.87 16.74 -8.74
N ASN A 38 9.32 15.77 -8.01
CA ASN A 38 10.00 14.59 -7.54
C ASN A 38 9.26 13.35 -8.03
N GLY A 39 9.91 12.20 -7.99
CA GLY A 39 9.27 10.95 -8.34
C GLY A 39 10.22 9.78 -8.27
N TYR A 40 9.65 8.58 -8.31
CA TYR A 40 10.41 7.35 -8.36
C TYR A 40 9.70 6.32 -9.24
N VAL A 41 10.49 5.39 -9.75
CA VAL A 41 10.02 4.18 -10.41
C VAL A 41 10.52 3.00 -9.59
N GLU A 42 9.62 2.09 -9.29
CA GLU A 42 9.89 0.87 -8.55
C GLU A 42 9.48 -0.34 -9.39
N ASN A 43 10.32 -1.36 -9.41
CA ASN A 43 9.97 -2.70 -9.87
C ASN A 43 10.11 -3.67 -8.70
N ALA A 44 9.03 -4.41 -8.41
CA ALA A 44 8.99 -5.38 -7.34
C ALA A 44 8.56 -6.73 -7.92
N THR A 45 9.47 -7.71 -7.89
CA THR A 45 9.25 -9.07 -8.40
C THR A 45 9.37 -10.07 -7.26
N TYR A 46 8.37 -10.92 -7.10
CA TYR A 46 8.28 -11.92 -6.04
C TYR A 46 7.99 -13.29 -6.64
N GLY A 47 8.66 -14.31 -6.10
CA GLY A 47 8.42 -15.70 -6.44
C GLY A 47 8.10 -16.52 -5.20
N ARG A 48 7.27 -17.55 -5.37
CA ARG A 48 6.90 -18.51 -4.34
C ARG A 48 7.19 -19.93 -4.82
N GLU A 49 7.70 -20.77 -3.92
CA GLU A 49 7.83 -22.20 -4.19
C GLU A 49 6.46 -22.83 -4.50
N GLY A 50 6.41 -23.72 -5.50
CA GLY A 50 5.17 -24.35 -5.99
C GLY A 50 4.43 -23.52 -7.04
N VAL A 51 4.29 -22.22 -6.83
CA VAL A 51 3.45 -21.32 -7.64
C VAL A 51 4.24 -20.52 -8.70
N GLY A 52 5.55 -20.35 -8.50
CA GLY A 52 6.39 -19.57 -9.40
C GLY A 52 6.26 -18.07 -9.16
N LEU A 53 6.01 -17.29 -10.21
CA LEU A 53 5.92 -15.83 -10.14
C LEU A 53 4.62 -15.41 -9.43
N SER A 54 4.72 -14.83 -8.23
CA SER A 54 3.56 -14.48 -7.41
C SER A 54 3.19 -12.99 -7.46
N LYS A 55 4.17 -12.11 -7.74
CA LYS A 55 3.92 -10.67 -7.91
C LYS A 55 4.99 -10.03 -8.82
N PHE A 56 4.58 -9.14 -9.72
CA PHE A 56 5.44 -8.45 -10.68
C PHE A 56 4.87 -7.06 -10.89
N ARG A 57 5.17 -6.17 -9.95
CA ARG A 57 4.60 -4.83 -9.89
C ARG A 57 5.59 -3.79 -10.36
N ASN A 58 5.16 -2.95 -11.28
CA ASN A 58 5.87 -1.73 -11.67
C ASN A 58 5.06 -0.54 -11.15
N THR A 59 5.67 0.29 -10.33
CA THR A 59 5.04 1.48 -9.76
C THR A 59 5.79 2.72 -10.22
N LEU A 60 5.05 3.74 -10.64
CA LEU A 60 5.56 5.08 -10.93
C LEU A 60 4.83 6.05 -10.01
N GLN A 61 5.56 6.85 -9.25
CA GLN A 61 5.03 7.96 -8.48
C GLN A 61 5.68 9.27 -8.89
N MET A 62 4.86 10.30 -9.06
CA MET A 62 5.28 11.66 -9.36
C MET A 62 4.64 12.62 -8.37
N GLU A 63 5.44 13.50 -7.81
CA GLU A 63 5.05 14.52 -6.85
C GLU A 63 5.39 15.88 -7.43
N MET A 64 4.39 16.75 -7.53
CA MET A 64 4.51 18.08 -8.08
C MET A 64 4.03 19.07 -7.04
N GLU A 65 4.89 20.01 -6.68
CA GLU A 65 4.58 21.14 -5.82
C GLU A 65 4.82 22.42 -6.61
N LYS A 66 3.86 23.35 -6.58
CA LYS A 66 4.00 24.67 -7.19
C LYS A 66 3.60 25.75 -6.21
N ASN A 67 4.51 26.65 -5.90
CA ASN A 67 4.23 27.88 -5.19
C ASN A 67 3.76 28.94 -6.19
N ALA A 68 2.62 29.56 -5.95
CA ALA A 68 2.08 30.63 -6.79
C ALA A 68 2.12 31.99 -6.08
N GLY A 69 2.68 32.06 -4.87
CA GLY A 69 2.83 33.29 -4.11
C GLY A 69 1.47 33.90 -3.72
N ASN A 70 1.36 35.22 -3.82
CA ASN A 70 0.15 35.94 -3.44
C ASN A 70 -0.70 36.24 -4.67
N ILE A 71 -1.97 35.83 -4.66
CA ILE A 71 -2.93 36.01 -5.74
C ILE A 71 -4.15 36.75 -5.17
N GLY A 72 -4.18 38.07 -5.33
CA GLY A 72 -5.29 38.91 -4.87
C GLY A 72 -5.48 38.83 -3.35
N LEU A 73 -6.63 38.31 -2.91
CA LEU A 73 -6.98 38.15 -1.49
C LEU A 73 -6.30 36.94 -0.84
N PHE A 74 -5.74 36.03 -1.64
CA PHE A 74 -5.12 34.80 -1.18
C PHE A 74 -3.60 34.98 -1.10
N ASN A 75 -3.03 34.65 0.06
CA ASN A 75 -1.60 34.70 0.32
C ASN A 75 -1.03 33.29 0.36
N ASN A 76 0.25 33.15 0.01
CA ASN A 76 0.99 31.89 0.12
C ASN A 76 0.26 30.71 -0.56
N VAL A 77 -0.22 30.94 -1.79
CA VAL A 77 -0.96 29.94 -2.55
C VAL A 77 0.02 28.84 -3.00
N ARG A 78 -0.24 27.60 -2.60
CA ARG A 78 0.57 26.44 -2.97
C ARG A 78 -0.31 25.33 -3.52
N PHE A 79 0.10 24.75 -4.63
CA PHE A 79 -0.55 23.62 -5.26
C PHE A 79 0.30 22.38 -5.08
N ASN A 80 -0.31 21.28 -4.65
CA ASN A 80 0.34 19.99 -4.49
C ASN A 80 -0.44 18.94 -5.27
N ALA A 81 0.27 18.11 -6.02
CA ALA A 81 -0.28 16.98 -6.74
C ALA A 81 0.65 15.77 -6.60
N VAL A 82 0.10 14.64 -6.17
CA VAL A 82 0.81 13.36 -6.11
C VAL A 82 0.04 12.37 -6.97
N LEU A 83 0.70 11.89 -8.01
CA LEU A 83 0.18 10.91 -8.96
C LEU A 83 0.92 9.58 -8.78
N ARG A 84 0.19 8.48 -8.73
CA ARG A 84 0.73 7.12 -8.61
C ARG A 84 0.07 6.21 -9.63
N GLY A 85 0.85 5.51 -10.43
CA GLY A 85 0.37 4.46 -11.32
C GLY A 85 1.08 3.16 -10.99
N SER A 86 0.34 2.06 -10.86
CA SER A 86 0.94 0.74 -10.76
C SER A 86 0.37 -0.23 -11.79
N TYR A 87 1.23 -1.11 -12.27
CA TYR A 87 0.89 -2.21 -13.16
C TYR A 87 1.44 -3.51 -12.59
N ASP A 88 0.56 -4.47 -12.33
CA ASP A 88 0.91 -5.83 -11.92
C ASP A 88 0.80 -6.79 -13.10
N GLY A 89 1.96 -7.23 -13.61
CA GLY A 89 2.06 -8.11 -14.77
C GLY A 89 1.92 -9.59 -14.45
N VAL A 90 1.69 -9.99 -13.20
CA VAL A 90 1.48 -11.44 -12.88
C VAL A 90 0.25 -12.00 -13.56
N TYR A 91 -0.79 -11.19 -13.70
CA TYR A 91 -2.01 -11.56 -14.42
C TYR A 91 -1.82 -11.77 -15.94
N ASP A 92 -0.63 -11.44 -16.46
CA ASP A 92 -0.22 -11.68 -17.86
C ASP A 92 0.92 -12.71 -17.97
N LEU A 93 1.86 -12.72 -17.02
CA LEU A 93 3.06 -13.57 -17.05
C LEU A 93 2.85 -14.94 -16.39
N ASN A 94 1.94 -15.04 -15.44
CA ASN A 94 1.54 -16.27 -14.75
C ASN A 94 0.00 -16.37 -14.75
N ASP A 95 -0.56 -16.36 -15.97
CA ASP A 95 -1.99 -16.31 -16.21
C ASP A 95 -2.71 -17.64 -15.92
N ASP A 96 -1.97 -18.75 -15.90
CA ASP A 96 -2.43 -20.09 -15.51
C ASP A 96 -2.62 -20.25 -13.99
N GLU A 97 -2.04 -19.38 -13.17
CA GLU A 97 -2.24 -19.40 -11.72
C GLU A 97 -3.17 -18.26 -11.26
N TYR A 98 -2.92 -17.04 -11.74
CA TYR A 98 -3.59 -15.83 -11.22
C TYR A 98 -4.47 -15.13 -12.26
N GLY A 99 -4.30 -15.44 -13.53
CA GLY A 99 -4.93 -14.73 -14.64
C GLY A 99 -6.15 -15.43 -15.20
N ARG A 100 -6.40 -15.19 -16.48
CA ARG A 100 -7.62 -15.64 -17.18
C ARG A 100 -7.68 -17.15 -17.39
N ASN A 101 -6.53 -17.81 -17.34
CA ASN A 101 -6.40 -19.25 -17.50
C ASN A 101 -6.26 -19.96 -16.14
N ALA A 102 -6.42 -19.22 -15.03
CA ALA A 102 -6.30 -19.74 -13.68
C ALA A 102 -7.26 -20.90 -13.40
N GLY A 103 -6.76 -21.91 -12.70
CA GLY A 103 -7.55 -23.07 -12.29
C GLY A 103 -8.02 -23.95 -13.46
N GLY A 104 -8.62 -25.07 -13.11
CA GLY A 104 -9.00 -26.07 -14.09
C GLY A 104 -10.13 -26.99 -13.61
N PRO A 105 -10.32 -28.14 -14.28
CA PRO A 105 -11.25 -29.15 -13.82
C PRO A 105 -10.74 -29.78 -12.53
N VAL A 106 -11.58 -29.76 -11.49
CA VAL A 106 -11.26 -30.36 -10.18
C VAL A 106 -11.98 -31.68 -10.00
N GLN A 107 -11.41 -32.53 -9.13
CA GLN A 107 -12.06 -33.73 -8.64
C GLN A 107 -12.23 -33.64 -7.13
N LEU A 108 -13.40 -34.04 -6.64
CA LEU A 108 -13.76 -34.05 -5.23
C LEU A 108 -13.89 -35.49 -4.76
N GLN A 109 -13.33 -35.78 -3.59
CA GLN A 109 -13.42 -37.08 -2.96
C GLN A 109 -14.84 -37.33 -2.45
N GLY A 110 -15.45 -38.41 -2.91
CA GLY A 110 -16.72 -38.94 -2.44
C GLY A 110 -16.55 -40.31 -1.75
N LEU A 111 -17.67 -40.89 -1.32
CA LEU A 111 -17.70 -42.15 -0.58
C LEU A 111 -17.11 -43.35 -1.34
N GLN A 112 -17.02 -43.27 -2.68
CA GLN A 112 -16.46 -44.32 -3.54
C GLN A 112 -15.37 -43.79 -4.47
N GLY A 113 -14.53 -42.86 -3.98
CA GLY A 113 -13.41 -42.29 -4.72
C GLY A 113 -13.70 -40.90 -5.28
N TYR A 114 -12.89 -40.46 -6.23
CA TYR A 114 -12.97 -39.11 -6.77
C TYR A 114 -14.06 -38.98 -7.84
N VAL A 115 -14.83 -37.91 -7.76
CA VAL A 115 -15.86 -37.53 -8.74
C VAL A 115 -15.57 -36.13 -9.26
N PRO A 116 -15.82 -35.83 -10.55
CA PRO A 116 -15.69 -34.48 -11.06
C PRO A 116 -16.67 -33.54 -10.34
N HIS A 117 -16.34 -32.25 -10.28
CA HIS A 117 -17.25 -31.25 -9.72
C HIS A 117 -18.64 -31.34 -10.37
N GLY A 118 -19.69 -31.38 -9.55
CA GLY A 118 -21.07 -31.58 -10.00
C GLY A 118 -21.48 -33.02 -10.31
N GLY A 119 -20.56 -33.98 -10.33
CA GLY A 119 -20.83 -35.39 -10.63
C GLY A 119 -21.29 -36.25 -9.44
N GLY A 120 -21.07 -35.77 -8.21
CA GLY A 120 -21.39 -36.52 -6.97
C GLY A 120 -22.84 -36.40 -6.49
N ILE A 121 -23.61 -35.43 -6.99
CA ILE A 121 -25.02 -35.19 -6.61
C ILE A 121 -25.88 -35.38 -7.86
N ALA A 122 -26.59 -36.51 -7.95
CA ALA A 122 -27.50 -36.77 -9.05
C ALA A 122 -28.65 -35.73 -9.05
N PRO A 123 -28.99 -35.11 -10.19
CA PRO A 123 -30.12 -34.19 -10.25
C PRO A 123 -31.42 -34.93 -9.94
N THR A 124 -31.97 -34.66 -8.77
CA THR A 124 -33.31 -35.05 -8.34
C THR A 124 -34.25 -33.85 -8.44
N PRO A 125 -35.58 -34.05 -8.43
CA PRO A 125 -36.54 -32.95 -8.50
C PRO A 125 -36.44 -31.91 -7.35
N PHE A 126 -35.75 -32.24 -6.26
CA PHE A 126 -35.58 -31.39 -5.08
C PHE A 126 -34.14 -30.90 -4.86
N PHE A 127 -33.14 -31.63 -5.34
CA PHE A 127 -31.71 -31.32 -5.22
C PHE A 127 -31.00 -31.69 -6.52
N GLY A 128 -30.31 -30.76 -7.15
CA GLY A 128 -29.53 -31.04 -8.35
C GLY A 128 -28.50 -29.96 -8.61
N PHE A 129 -27.39 -30.37 -9.22
CA PHE A 129 -26.31 -29.50 -9.64
C PHE A 129 -26.36 -29.32 -11.16
N ASP A 130 -26.45 -28.07 -11.62
CA ASP A 130 -26.48 -27.74 -13.05
C ASP A 130 -25.06 -27.46 -13.54
N THR A 131 -24.47 -28.45 -14.20
CA THR A 131 -23.12 -28.37 -14.78
C THR A 131 -23.01 -27.43 -15.98
N THR A 132 -24.15 -27.00 -16.56
CA THR A 132 -24.16 -26.00 -17.63
C THR A 132 -23.94 -24.60 -17.07
N ARG A 133 -24.56 -24.31 -15.92
CA ARG A 133 -24.37 -23.04 -15.18
C ARG A 133 -23.12 -23.05 -14.31
N ASN A 134 -22.65 -24.22 -13.91
CA ASN A 134 -21.47 -24.40 -13.08
C ASN A 134 -20.53 -25.46 -13.69
N PRO A 135 -19.82 -25.13 -14.78
CA PRO A 135 -18.92 -26.06 -15.44
C PRO A 135 -17.73 -26.45 -14.53
N ASN A 136 -17.21 -27.66 -14.73
CA ASN A 136 -15.99 -28.09 -14.05
C ASN A 136 -14.73 -27.53 -14.74
N ASP A 137 -14.55 -26.22 -14.68
CA ASP A 137 -13.42 -25.50 -15.26
C ASP A 137 -13.14 -24.22 -14.46
N GLY A 138 -11.90 -23.75 -14.44
CA GLY A 138 -11.48 -22.52 -13.75
C GLY A 138 -11.54 -22.59 -12.22
N MET A 139 -11.45 -23.79 -11.66
CA MET A 139 -11.59 -24.04 -10.23
C MET A 139 -10.33 -24.66 -9.62
N VAL A 140 -10.24 -24.53 -8.30
CA VAL A 140 -9.27 -25.19 -7.42
C VAL A 140 -10.04 -25.77 -6.24
N VAL A 141 -9.53 -26.84 -5.64
CA VAL A 141 -10.10 -27.34 -4.38
C VAL A 141 -9.64 -26.46 -3.23
N LEU A 142 -10.58 -25.92 -2.46
CA LEU A 142 -10.29 -25.07 -1.31
C LEU A 142 -9.31 -25.77 -0.36
N GLY A 143 -8.14 -25.17 -0.18
CA GLY A 143 -7.09 -25.69 0.72
C GLY A 143 -6.13 -26.69 0.08
N GLU A 144 -6.24 -26.99 -1.22
CA GLU A 144 -5.38 -28.01 -1.88
C GLU A 144 -3.88 -27.69 -1.84
N HIS A 145 -3.51 -26.41 -1.73
CA HIS A 145 -2.12 -26.00 -1.57
C HIS A 145 -1.57 -26.23 -0.14
N LEU A 146 -2.44 -26.58 0.82
CA LEU A 146 -2.09 -26.77 2.23
C LEU A 146 -2.18 -28.22 2.66
N HIS A 147 -3.21 -28.95 2.22
CA HIS A 147 -3.42 -30.35 2.56
C HIS A 147 -4.29 -31.06 1.52
N ASP A 148 -4.18 -32.39 1.49
CA ASP A 148 -5.06 -33.25 0.69
C ASP A 148 -6.49 -33.28 1.27
N GLN A 149 -7.46 -33.75 0.48
CA GLN A 149 -8.88 -33.79 0.86
C GLN A 149 -9.17 -34.75 2.03
N ASP A 150 -8.37 -35.81 2.19
CA ASP A 150 -8.40 -36.81 3.27
C ASP A 150 -9.81 -37.29 3.71
N ASN A 151 -10.67 -37.61 2.73
CA ASN A 151 -12.07 -38.00 2.93
C ASN A 151 -12.93 -36.96 3.69
N GLY A 152 -12.44 -35.73 3.81
CA GLY A 152 -13.14 -34.59 4.40
C GLY A 152 -14.09 -33.91 3.41
N VAL A 153 -14.67 -32.80 3.87
CA VAL A 153 -15.52 -31.96 3.02
C VAL A 153 -14.63 -30.99 2.24
N ALA A 154 -14.63 -31.14 0.92
CA ALA A 154 -13.90 -30.29 0.00
C ALA A 154 -14.85 -29.51 -0.91
N PHE A 155 -14.51 -28.26 -1.22
CA PHE A 155 -15.29 -27.39 -2.09
C PHE A 155 -14.42 -26.94 -3.26
N GLY A 156 -14.96 -26.98 -4.48
CA GLY A 156 -14.36 -26.31 -5.63
C GLY A 156 -14.68 -24.83 -5.57
N VAL A 157 -13.66 -23.97 -5.66
CA VAL A 157 -13.82 -22.51 -5.68
C VAL A 157 -13.28 -21.96 -7.01
N PRO A 158 -14.01 -21.05 -7.68
CA PRO A 158 -13.51 -20.38 -8.87
C PRO A 158 -12.39 -19.40 -8.48
N VAL A 159 -11.38 -19.29 -9.34
CA VAL A 159 -10.21 -18.41 -9.10
C VAL A 159 -9.89 -17.46 -10.23
N ARG A 160 -10.61 -17.57 -11.35
CA ARG A 160 -10.43 -16.65 -12.47
C ARG A 160 -10.97 -15.26 -12.14
N PRO A 161 -10.44 -14.21 -12.79
CA PRO A 161 -11.01 -12.86 -12.73
C PRO A 161 -12.49 -12.83 -13.10
N CYS A 162 -13.22 -11.87 -12.56
CA CYS A 162 -14.67 -11.80 -12.70
C CYS A 162 -15.15 -11.56 -14.15
N ASP A 163 -14.31 -11.03 -15.04
CA ASP A 163 -14.61 -10.94 -16.48
C ASP A 163 -14.56 -12.31 -17.20
N LYS A 164 -14.03 -13.34 -16.54
CA LYS A 164 -13.93 -14.71 -17.09
C LYS A 164 -14.82 -15.69 -16.37
N ASP A 165 -14.95 -15.57 -15.05
CA ASP A 165 -15.80 -16.43 -14.26
C ASP A 165 -16.45 -15.65 -13.12
N GLU A 166 -17.76 -15.40 -13.24
CA GLU A 166 -18.53 -14.61 -12.29
C GLU A 166 -19.00 -15.43 -11.07
N ARG A 167 -18.80 -16.77 -11.06
CA ARG A 167 -19.42 -17.68 -10.07
C ARG A 167 -18.96 -17.48 -8.61
N GLY A 168 -17.91 -16.70 -8.38
CA GLY A 168 -17.38 -16.36 -7.06
C GLY A 168 -17.38 -14.86 -6.75
N CYS A 169 -17.91 -14.04 -7.65
CA CYS A 169 -17.82 -12.58 -7.56
C CYS A 169 -19.01 -12.01 -6.81
N ILE A 170 -18.76 -11.12 -5.86
CA ILE A 170 -19.81 -10.46 -5.08
C ILE A 170 -19.86 -9.00 -5.53
N ASP A 171 -21.01 -8.54 -6.01
CA ASP A 171 -21.17 -7.16 -6.49
C ASP A 171 -20.74 -6.14 -5.41
N GLY A 172 -19.80 -5.28 -5.77
CA GLY A 172 -19.16 -4.31 -4.88
C GLY A 172 -18.10 -4.86 -3.93
N TYR A 173 -17.76 -6.16 -4.00
CA TYR A 173 -16.73 -6.80 -3.18
C TYR A 173 -16.09 -8.04 -3.83
N LEU A 174 -14.78 -8.04 -4.08
CA LEU A 174 -14.06 -9.15 -4.76
C LEU A 174 -14.59 -9.43 -6.19
N ASP A 175 -15.14 -8.43 -6.85
CA ASP A 175 -15.70 -8.46 -8.20
C ASP A 175 -14.77 -7.90 -9.28
N LYS A 176 -13.46 -7.86 -9.00
CA LYS A 176 -12.49 -7.17 -9.86
C LYS A 176 -12.29 -7.88 -11.19
N ASP A 177 -12.29 -7.10 -12.27
CA ASP A 177 -11.96 -7.58 -13.60
C ASP A 177 -10.44 -7.75 -13.78
N SER A 178 -10.03 -8.44 -14.84
CA SER A 178 -8.60 -8.65 -15.13
C SER A 178 -7.81 -7.35 -15.33
N ASN A 179 -8.42 -6.25 -15.76
CA ASN A 179 -7.74 -4.96 -15.92
C ASN A 179 -7.61 -4.22 -14.59
N GLU A 180 -8.60 -4.23 -13.73
CA GLU A 180 -8.60 -3.65 -12.39
C GLU A 180 -7.62 -4.35 -11.45
N LEU A 181 -7.42 -5.66 -11.66
CA LEU A 181 -6.38 -6.45 -11.00
C LEU A 181 -4.98 -6.02 -11.44
N ARG A 182 -4.77 -5.74 -12.74
CA ARG A 182 -3.51 -5.26 -13.31
C ARG A 182 -3.22 -3.80 -12.97
N PHE A 183 -4.21 -2.93 -13.13
CA PHE A 183 -4.14 -1.47 -13.03
C PHE A 183 -4.87 -0.99 -11.79
N GLN A 184 -4.28 -1.29 -10.65
CA GLN A 184 -4.93 -1.15 -9.37
C GLN A 184 -5.32 0.30 -9.01
N GLU A 185 -4.57 1.28 -9.50
CA GLU A 185 -4.80 2.71 -9.22
C GLU A 185 -5.81 3.36 -10.18
N PHE A 186 -6.07 2.74 -11.33
CA PHE A 186 -6.93 3.28 -12.38
C PHE A 186 -8.34 2.73 -12.23
N ASN A 187 -8.99 3.14 -11.14
CA ASN A 187 -10.35 2.76 -10.81
C ASN A 187 -11.31 3.96 -10.89
N ASP A 188 -12.59 3.71 -10.63
CA ASP A 188 -13.64 4.74 -10.63
C ASP A 188 -13.42 5.85 -9.58
N ARG A 189 -12.63 5.57 -8.53
CA ARG A 189 -12.25 6.53 -7.48
C ARG A 189 -11.07 7.44 -7.89
N ALA A 190 -10.48 7.18 -9.05
CA ALA A 190 -9.27 7.84 -9.52
C ALA A 190 -8.16 7.79 -8.45
N ASP A 191 -7.89 6.60 -7.91
CA ASP A 191 -6.86 6.41 -6.87
C ASP A 191 -5.44 6.73 -7.36
N PHE A 192 -5.24 6.74 -8.69
CA PHE A 192 -4.03 7.25 -9.31
C PHE A 192 -3.71 8.71 -8.94
N ILE A 193 -4.70 9.49 -8.52
CA ILE A 193 -4.53 10.78 -7.87
C ILE A 193 -4.50 10.55 -6.36
N ARG A 194 -3.29 10.45 -5.80
CA ARG A 194 -3.08 10.24 -4.37
C ARG A 194 -3.34 11.52 -3.58
N GLU A 195 -2.86 12.65 -4.09
CA GLU A 195 -3.11 13.97 -3.50
C GLU A 195 -3.29 15.01 -4.61
N LEU A 196 -4.23 15.92 -4.44
CA LEU A 196 -4.46 17.05 -5.31
C LEU A 196 -5.14 18.14 -4.50
N TYR A 197 -4.38 19.09 -3.97
CA TYR A 197 -4.92 20.15 -3.14
C TYR A 197 -4.23 21.49 -3.35
N ALA A 198 -4.97 22.56 -3.03
CA ALA A 198 -4.46 23.92 -2.95
C ALA A 198 -4.52 24.38 -1.49
N ASP A 199 -3.40 24.92 -1.03
CA ASP A 199 -3.28 25.65 0.23
C ASP A 199 -3.30 27.15 -0.06
N PHE A 200 -4.04 27.92 0.74
CA PHE A 200 -4.04 29.37 0.67
C PHE A 200 -4.38 29.99 2.03
N ASP A 201 -3.81 31.16 2.30
CA ASP A 201 -3.99 31.92 3.53
C ASP A 201 -4.76 33.22 3.24
N ILE A 202 -5.87 33.44 3.95
CA ILE A 202 -6.59 34.72 3.92
C ILE A 202 -6.21 35.51 5.18
N ASN A 203 -5.58 36.66 4.98
CA ASN A 203 -5.23 37.59 6.06
C ASN A 203 -6.36 38.60 6.23
N PHE A 204 -6.85 38.75 7.46
CA PHE A 204 -7.85 39.75 7.82
C PHE A 204 -7.20 41.00 8.41
N ASP A 205 -7.88 42.14 8.29
CA ASP A 205 -7.39 43.44 8.77
C ASP A 205 -7.15 43.48 10.30
N ASN A 206 -7.79 42.58 11.04
CA ASN A 206 -7.62 42.40 12.48
C ASN A 206 -6.40 41.54 12.87
N GLY A 207 -5.54 41.19 11.90
CA GLY A 207 -4.36 40.35 12.12
C GLY A 207 -4.66 38.86 12.27
N ASN A 208 -5.91 38.43 12.06
CA ASN A 208 -6.28 37.02 12.06
C ASN A 208 -5.93 36.38 10.70
N ILE A 209 -5.58 35.10 10.73
CA ILE A 209 -5.20 34.34 9.54
C ILE A 209 -6.12 33.12 9.41
N LEU A 210 -6.73 32.96 8.25
CA LEU A 210 -7.51 31.78 7.87
C LEU A 210 -6.71 30.95 6.88
N SER A 211 -6.05 29.90 7.37
CA SER A 211 -5.33 28.95 6.52
C SER A 211 -6.31 27.90 6.03
N THR A 212 -6.49 27.77 4.72
CA THR A 212 -7.44 26.82 4.14
C THR A 212 -6.73 25.90 3.17
N ARG A 213 -7.02 24.61 3.29
CA ARG A 213 -6.64 23.55 2.35
C ARG A 213 -7.89 22.96 1.72
N LEU A 214 -7.92 22.97 0.39
CA LEU A 214 -9.03 22.44 -0.39
C LEU A 214 -8.50 21.46 -1.43
N GLY A 215 -9.02 20.23 -1.39
CA GLY A 215 -8.77 19.24 -2.45
C GLY A 215 -8.82 17.80 -1.95
N LYS A 216 -8.30 16.90 -2.79
CA LYS A 216 -8.13 15.48 -2.47
C LYS A 216 -6.86 15.34 -1.63
N GLN A 217 -6.99 14.89 -0.39
CA GLN A 217 -5.87 14.83 0.55
C GLN A 217 -6.05 13.71 1.58
N GLN A 218 -4.95 13.36 2.25
CA GLN A 218 -4.97 12.50 3.43
C GLN A 218 -4.72 13.35 4.67
N VAL A 219 -5.71 13.43 5.57
CA VAL A 219 -5.57 14.16 6.83
C VAL A 219 -5.25 13.18 7.94
N ILE A 220 -4.17 13.45 8.67
CA ILE A 220 -3.76 12.69 9.85
C ILE A 220 -4.00 13.58 11.07
N TRP A 221 -4.87 13.14 11.98
CA TRP A 221 -5.29 13.94 13.14
C TRP A 221 -4.49 13.64 14.41
N GLY A 222 -3.61 12.63 14.36
CA GLY A 222 -2.77 12.20 15.48
C GLY A 222 -1.43 11.61 15.06
N ARG A 223 -0.68 11.06 16.03
CA ARG A 223 0.55 10.30 15.78
C ARG A 223 0.17 8.85 15.50
N THR A 224 0.65 8.27 14.41
CA THR A 224 0.40 6.87 14.05
C THR A 224 1.18 5.95 14.98
N ASP A 225 0.50 5.20 15.84
CA ASP A 225 1.07 4.09 16.63
C ASP A 225 0.09 2.93 16.60
N LEU A 226 0.31 1.95 15.71
CA LEU A 226 -0.35 0.65 15.46
C LEU A 226 -1.91 0.56 15.44
N PHE A 227 -2.62 1.49 16.05
CA PHE A 227 -4.06 1.58 16.24
C PHE A 227 -4.51 3.02 15.94
N ARG A 228 -5.60 3.16 15.20
CA ARG A 228 -6.14 4.45 14.76
C ARG A 228 -7.29 4.92 15.66
N VAL A 229 -6.97 5.52 16.81
CA VAL A 229 -8.01 5.98 17.76
C VAL A 229 -8.57 7.36 17.39
N LEU A 230 -7.72 8.28 16.92
CA LEU A 230 -8.11 9.67 16.62
C LEU A 230 -8.46 9.91 15.14
N ASP A 231 -8.10 8.99 14.24
CA ASP A 231 -8.40 9.08 12.81
C ASP A 231 -9.79 8.48 12.52
N VAL A 232 -10.85 9.23 12.85
CA VAL A 232 -12.25 8.83 12.60
C VAL A 232 -12.63 8.98 11.12
N ILE A 233 -12.11 10.00 10.44
CA ILE A 233 -12.42 10.33 9.03
C ILE A 233 -11.20 10.02 8.17
N ASN A 234 -10.84 8.74 8.08
CA ASN A 234 -9.75 8.28 7.22
C ASN A 234 -10.05 6.85 6.75
N PRO A 235 -10.79 6.67 5.64
CA PRO A 235 -11.11 5.36 5.13
C PRO A 235 -9.86 4.62 4.65
N VAL A 236 -9.83 3.31 4.88
CA VAL A 236 -8.72 2.43 4.53
C VAL A 236 -9.25 1.30 3.66
N ASP A 237 -8.55 1.01 2.57
CA ASP A 237 -8.89 -0.11 1.70
C ASP A 237 -8.21 -1.39 2.21
N TYR A 238 -9.01 -2.27 2.82
CA TYR A 238 -8.57 -3.60 3.26
C TYR A 238 -8.77 -4.69 2.22
N SER A 239 -9.38 -4.39 1.07
CA SER A 239 -9.66 -5.40 0.04
C SER A 239 -8.40 -5.97 -0.60
N ARG A 240 -7.25 -5.31 -0.41
CA ARG A 240 -6.00 -5.60 -1.14
C ARG A 240 -4.92 -6.21 -0.26
N ASN A 241 -4.68 -5.62 0.91
CA ASN A 241 -3.55 -5.96 1.77
C ASN A 241 -4.02 -6.01 3.23
N ASN A 242 -3.84 -7.17 3.86
CA ASN A 242 -4.44 -7.47 5.15
C ASN A 242 -3.45 -7.39 6.32
N ILE A 243 -2.53 -6.40 6.35
CA ILE A 243 -1.85 -5.81 7.55
C ILE A 243 -0.42 -5.30 7.31
N TYR A 244 0.35 -5.86 6.36
CA TYR A 244 1.81 -5.60 6.27
C TYR A 244 2.26 -4.58 5.24
N ASP A 245 1.33 -3.89 4.59
CA ASP A 245 1.69 -2.81 3.67
C ASP A 245 1.83 -1.48 4.42
N GLU A 246 2.64 -0.57 3.90
CA GLU A 246 2.87 0.73 4.52
C GLU A 246 1.54 1.49 4.65
N LEU A 247 1.26 2.04 5.83
CA LEU A 247 -0.03 2.67 6.15
C LEU A 247 -0.37 3.87 5.24
N GLU A 248 0.62 4.39 4.53
CA GLU A 248 0.54 5.50 3.58
C GLU A 248 -0.10 5.07 2.26
N ASP A 249 0.03 3.79 1.87
CA ASP A 249 -0.51 3.27 0.61
C ASP A 249 -1.98 2.84 0.75
N ILE A 250 -2.33 2.21 1.88
CA ILE A 250 -3.68 1.65 2.10
C ILE A 250 -4.77 2.71 2.36
N ARG A 251 -4.38 3.96 2.62
CA ARG A 251 -5.31 5.07 2.88
C ARG A 251 -5.94 5.55 1.58
N ILE A 252 -7.26 5.69 1.61
CA ILE A 252 -8.04 6.23 0.49
C ILE A 252 -8.11 7.76 0.67
N PRO A 253 -7.54 8.55 -0.24
CA PRO A 253 -7.53 10.00 -0.14
C PRO A 253 -8.91 10.57 -0.44
N MET A 254 -9.32 11.56 0.35
CA MET A 254 -10.68 12.10 0.34
C MET A 254 -10.68 13.56 -0.06
N TRP A 255 -11.77 13.99 -0.71
CA TRP A 255 -12.04 15.41 -0.96
C TRP A 255 -12.44 16.08 0.34
N ILE A 256 -11.51 16.84 0.95
CA ILE A 256 -11.69 17.46 2.26
C ILE A 256 -11.38 18.96 2.15
N LEU A 257 -12.24 19.76 2.78
CA LEU A 257 -11.96 21.14 3.13
C LEU A 257 -11.44 21.17 4.57
N ARG A 258 -10.22 21.63 4.78
CA ARG A 258 -9.68 21.89 6.11
C ARG A 258 -9.39 23.38 6.25
N THR A 259 -9.83 23.96 7.36
CA THR A 259 -9.63 25.38 7.63
C THR A 259 -9.16 25.57 9.06
N ASP A 260 -8.00 26.19 9.22
CA ASP A 260 -7.39 26.51 10.50
C ASP A 260 -7.49 28.03 10.70
N TYR A 261 -8.22 28.47 11.74
CA TYR A 261 -8.36 29.88 12.09
C TYR A 261 -7.39 30.25 13.21
N ARG A 262 -6.41 31.11 12.91
CA ARG A 262 -5.44 31.63 13.86
C ARG A 262 -5.83 33.04 14.25
N MET A 263 -6.13 33.22 15.53
CA MET A 263 -6.41 34.53 16.11
C MET A 263 -5.09 35.31 16.26
N GLY A 264 -5.08 36.54 15.77
CA GLY A 264 -4.00 37.50 15.96
C GLY A 264 -3.93 37.98 17.43
N PRO A 265 -2.88 38.73 17.78
CA PRO A 265 -2.70 39.24 19.13
C PRO A 265 -3.90 40.11 19.52
N THR A 266 -4.67 39.69 20.52
CA THR A 266 -5.70 40.55 21.12
C THR A 266 -5.08 41.31 22.29
N GLU A 267 -5.42 42.60 22.44
CA GLU A 267 -4.89 43.47 23.50
C GLU A 267 -5.14 42.92 24.93
N VAL A 268 -6.06 41.96 25.06
CA VAL A 268 -6.38 41.27 26.33
C VAL A 268 -5.23 40.37 26.80
N PHE A 269 -4.30 39.99 25.92
CA PHE A 269 -3.09 39.23 26.26
C PHE A 269 -1.80 40.07 26.19
N ASP A 270 -1.90 41.38 25.95
CA ASP A 270 -0.74 42.27 25.78
C ASP A 270 -0.48 43.16 27.03
N GLY A 271 -0.88 42.70 28.22
CA GLY A 271 -0.43 43.29 29.48
C GLY A 271 -0.87 42.53 30.75
N PRO A 272 -0.05 42.49 31.82
CA PRO A 272 1.38 42.75 31.91
C PRO A 272 2.16 41.49 31.54
N ARG A 273 3.41 41.66 31.09
CA ARG A 273 4.48 40.65 31.09
C ARG A 273 4.16 39.48 32.04
N PHE A 274 3.72 38.35 31.50
CA PHE A 274 4.14 37.08 32.06
C PHE A 274 5.64 37.11 31.87
N ARG A 275 6.32 37.71 32.85
CA ARG A 275 7.75 37.56 33.04
C ARG A 275 7.87 36.05 33.02
N ARG A 276 8.38 35.49 31.92
CA ARG A 276 9.02 34.18 31.97
C ARG A 276 9.81 34.25 33.28
N PRO A 277 9.65 33.33 34.25
CA PRO A 277 10.69 33.20 35.25
C PRO A 277 11.96 33.11 34.42
N GLU A 278 12.79 34.11 34.59
CA GLU A 278 14.10 34.22 33.99
C GLU A 278 14.86 33.05 34.62
N PHE A 279 14.63 31.86 34.08
CA PHE A 279 15.60 30.80 34.16
C PHE A 279 16.79 31.42 33.44
N PRO A 280 17.92 31.66 34.12
CA PRO A 280 19.11 32.12 33.46
C PRO A 280 19.42 31.10 32.35
N ALA A 281 19.16 31.50 31.10
CA ALA A 281 19.64 30.81 29.93
C ALA A 281 21.15 31.05 29.91
N GLY A 282 21.87 30.10 30.51
CA GLY A 282 23.29 30.21 30.74
C GLY A 282 23.88 28.97 31.40
N VAL A 283 23.44 27.79 30.99
CA VAL A 283 24.32 26.61 31.08
C VAL A 283 24.40 26.00 29.69
N GLU A 284 25.34 26.56 28.91
CA GLU A 284 26.03 25.82 27.89
C GLU A 284 26.56 24.54 28.55
N LEU A 285 25.94 23.39 28.27
CA LEU A 285 26.55 22.09 28.58
C LEU A 285 27.73 21.91 27.64
N ARG A 286 28.85 22.58 27.97
CA ARG A 286 30.16 22.15 27.53
C ARG A 286 30.35 20.74 28.07
N GLN A 287 30.40 19.76 27.18
CA GLN A 287 31.13 18.52 27.46
C GLN A 287 32.59 18.91 27.73
N VAL A 288 32.90 19.14 29.00
CA VAL A 288 34.28 19.23 29.48
C VAL A 288 34.81 17.79 29.52
N PRO A 289 35.88 17.46 28.78
CA PRO A 289 36.46 16.13 28.83
C PRO A 289 36.95 15.83 30.25
N ALA A 290 36.60 14.64 30.75
CA ALA A 290 36.94 14.18 32.09
C ALA A 290 38.46 14.34 32.37
N PRO A 291 38.86 14.93 33.50
CA PRO A 291 40.26 15.03 33.87
C PRO A 291 40.82 13.63 34.15
N ARG A 292 41.88 13.26 33.43
CA ARG A 292 42.71 12.09 33.73
C ARG A 292 43.22 12.21 35.16
N HIS A 293 42.81 11.29 36.04
CA HIS A 293 43.43 11.13 37.35
C HIS A 293 44.90 10.77 37.15
N ARG A 294 45.77 11.75 37.39
CA ARG A 294 47.20 11.53 37.53
C ARG A 294 47.46 11.03 38.95
N SER A 295 48.10 9.87 39.01
CA SER A 295 48.64 9.23 40.21
C SER A 295 49.37 10.20 41.11
N VAL A 296 49.10 10.15 42.41
CA VAL A 296 50.06 10.56 43.43
C VAL A 296 50.45 9.31 44.23
N ARG A 297 51.75 9.02 44.20
CA ARG A 297 52.42 7.95 44.94
C ARG A 297 52.63 8.36 46.39
N SER A 298 52.37 7.43 47.32
CA SER A 298 53.17 7.18 48.53
C SER A 298 53.03 5.68 48.82
N ALA A 299 54.03 4.84 48.55
CA ALA A 299 55.27 4.59 49.29
C ALA A 299 55.06 3.94 50.67
N GLN A 300 55.73 2.78 50.82
CA GLN A 300 56.04 1.99 52.03
C GLN A 300 54.94 1.06 52.57
N ARG A 301 55.21 -0.18 53.01
CA ARG A 301 56.39 -1.08 53.08
C ARG A 301 55.90 -2.39 53.73
N HIS A 302 56.51 -3.53 53.37
CA HIS A 302 56.58 -4.80 54.14
C HIS A 302 55.24 -5.52 54.37
N SER A 303 55.08 -6.82 54.21
CA SER A 303 55.99 -7.98 54.19
C SER A 303 55.34 -9.11 53.41
#